data_AF-A0A3S5AWW9-F1
#
_entry.id   AF-A0A3S5AWW9-F1
#
_cell.length_a   1.000
_cell.length_b   1.000
_cell.length_c   1.000
_cell.angle_alpha   90.00
_cell.angle_beta   90.00
_cell.angle_gamma   90.00
#
_symmetry.space_group_name_H-M   'P 1'
#
loop_
_entity.id
_entity.type
_entity.pdbx_description
1 polymer ?
#
loop_
_entity_poly.entity_id
_entity_poly.type
_entity_poly.pdbx_seq_one_letter_code
_entity_poly.pdbx_strand_id
1 'polypeptide(L)'
;MNQPIILVKFLISRLIRPFSLTERTIKLWRLSEVPVQEVSNMNFPTQSGCRKKVVIRSSSDIRVPAYSNEAQATIVRMSNKHTYTRGHGFSITDIAPCADMEYFLSADPLRINLWNLHVHDESFNVVDLMPPRMEDISHLITGLVCANRSPSLFAYSTNRGSIRLCDTRSSALCDRPILTFDSLAADEPSLLTLLINSISSISFGNTSDRFVFARDYLNVKVWDIQMPSCPMEVYPIQAHLRSHLSVIYDAELIFDDFKLAISPDDR
;
A
#
# COMPACT_ATOMS: atom_id res chain seq x y z
N MET A 1 16.31 -1.75 17.62
CA MET A 1 15.35 -2.86 17.39
C MET A 1 14.81 -2.71 15.97
N ASN A 2 15.02 -3.69 15.10
CA ASN A 2 14.46 -3.67 13.75
C ASN A 2 12.99 -4.05 13.84
N GLN A 3 12.09 -3.10 13.58
CA GLN A 3 10.67 -3.41 13.43
C GLN A 3 10.44 -4.12 12.09
N PRO A 4 9.59 -5.16 12.04
CA PRO A 4 9.28 -5.84 10.79
C PRO A 4 8.57 -4.87 9.84
N ILE A 5 8.99 -4.89 8.57
CA ILE A 5 8.29 -4.19 7.50
C ILE A 5 7.20 -5.13 7.00
N ILE A 6 5.94 -4.69 7.08
CA ILE A 6 4.78 -5.50 6.72
C ILE A 6 4.57 -5.49 5.21
N LEU A 7 4.74 -4.32 4.58
CA LEU A 7 4.47 -4.12 3.16
C LEU A 7 5.32 -2.99 2.58
N VAL A 8 5.68 -3.11 1.30
CA VAL A 8 6.30 -2.06 0.50
C VAL A 8 5.52 -1.88 -0.80
N LYS A 9 5.02 -0.66 -1.07
CA LYS A 9 4.43 -0.30 -2.38
C LYS A 9 5.17 0.88 -2.99
N PHE A 10 5.25 0.92 -4.31
CA PHE A 10 5.92 1.99 -5.04
C PHE A 10 4.90 3.02 -5.54
N LEU A 11 5.27 4.30 -5.46
CA LEU A 11 4.58 5.37 -6.16
C LEU A 11 4.99 5.35 -7.64
N ILE A 12 3.99 5.39 -8.54
CA ILE A 12 4.20 5.45 -9.98
C ILE A 12 4.64 6.87 -10.36
N SER A 13 5.92 7.19 -10.20
CA SER A 13 6.49 8.45 -10.69
C SER A 13 7.84 8.24 -11.36
N ARG A 14 8.31 9.26 -12.10
CA ARG A 14 9.67 9.32 -12.64
C ARG A 14 10.78 9.14 -11.59
N LEU A 15 10.45 9.27 -10.30
CA LEU A 15 11.38 9.04 -9.19
C LEU A 15 10.92 7.82 -8.40
N ILE A 16 11.86 6.93 -8.05
CA ILE A 16 11.58 5.76 -7.23
C ILE A 16 11.30 6.23 -5.79
N ARG A 17 10.02 6.19 -5.40
CA ARG A 17 9.55 6.55 -4.06
C ARG A 17 8.75 5.38 -3.44
N PRO A 18 9.38 4.51 -2.66
CA PRO A 18 8.69 3.43 -1.99
C PRO A 18 8.06 3.90 -0.68
N PHE A 19 6.88 3.36 -0.37
CA PHE A 19 6.33 3.34 0.98
C PHE A 19 6.82 2.11 1.72
N SER A 20 7.10 2.25 3.02
CA SER A 20 7.27 1.10 3.92
C SER A 20 6.26 1.20 5.06
N LEU A 21 5.62 0.08 5.37
CA LEU A 21 4.66 -0.03 6.46
C LEU A 21 5.31 -0.75 7.63
N THR A 22 5.14 -0.19 8.83
CA THR A 22 5.22 -0.94 10.08
C THR A 22 3.81 -1.10 10.64
N GLU A 23 3.65 -1.71 11.82
CA GLU A 23 2.32 -1.98 12.41
C GLU A 23 1.37 -0.78 12.40
N ARG A 24 1.83 0.43 12.75
CA ARG A 24 0.97 1.63 12.82
C ARG A 24 1.57 2.88 12.18
N THR A 25 2.59 2.73 11.35
CA THR A 25 3.30 3.87 10.77
C THR A 25 3.63 3.63 9.32
N ILE A 26 3.38 4.64 8.51
CA ILE A 26 3.68 4.63 7.08
C ILE A 26 4.84 5.58 6.85
N LYS A 27 5.87 5.13 6.14
CA LYS A 27 7.05 5.93 5.82
C LYS A 27 7.20 6.02 4.31
N LEU A 28 7.32 7.24 3.81
CA LEU A 28 7.64 7.52 2.42
C LEU A 28 9.15 7.73 2.29
N TRP A 29 9.78 6.96 1.42
CA TRP A 29 11.20 7.05 1.13
C TRP A 29 11.44 7.69 -0.24
N ARG A 30 12.55 8.41 -0.36
CA ARG A 30 13.12 8.80 -1.67
C ARG A 30 14.38 8.00 -1.89
N LEU A 31 14.40 7.27 -3.00
CA LEU A 31 15.62 6.74 -3.59
C LEU A 31 16.16 7.78 -4.57
N SER A 32 17.44 8.12 -4.43
CA SER A 32 18.12 9.02 -5.35
C SER A 32 19.52 8.52 -5.62
N GLU A 33 19.89 8.44 -6.89
CA GLU A 33 21.28 8.30 -7.30
C GLU A 33 21.96 9.65 -7.12
N VAL A 34 22.99 9.67 -6.27
CA VAL A 34 23.77 10.87 -5.97
C VAL A 34 25.18 10.61 -6.47
N PRO A 35 25.75 11.48 -7.33
CA PRO A 35 27.15 11.36 -7.71
C PRO A 35 28.03 11.54 -6.47
N VAL A 36 29.06 10.71 -6.33
CA VAL A 36 30.04 10.83 -5.25
C VAL A 36 30.91 12.05 -5.51
N GLN A 37 30.47 13.19 -5.00
CA GLN A 37 31.15 14.47 -5.21
C GLN A 37 32.30 14.68 -4.23
N GLU A 38 33.50 14.80 -4.77
CA GLU A 38 34.62 15.35 -4.03
C GLU A 38 34.56 16.88 -4.02
N VAL A 39 34.57 17.44 -2.81
CA VAL A 39 34.52 18.88 -2.60
C VAL A 39 35.94 19.40 -2.36
N SER A 40 36.39 20.26 -3.26
CA SER A 40 37.67 20.95 -3.17
C SER A 40 37.47 22.41 -2.75
N ASN A 41 38.57 23.15 -2.59
CA ASN A 41 38.56 24.59 -2.29
C ASN A 41 37.88 25.00 -0.96
N MET A 42 37.93 24.12 0.04
CA MET A 42 37.39 24.38 1.38
C MET A 42 38.25 25.39 2.16
N ASN A 43 37.62 26.23 2.99
CA ASN A 43 38.32 27.13 3.92
C ASN A 43 39.10 26.40 5.02
N PHE A 44 38.74 25.15 5.30
CA PHE A 44 39.37 24.31 6.31
C PHE A 44 39.66 22.93 5.73
N PRO A 45 40.68 22.79 4.86
CA PRO A 45 41.01 21.49 4.32
C PRO A 45 41.58 20.59 5.42
N THR A 46 41.17 19.32 5.40
CA THR A 46 41.76 18.29 6.25
C THR A 46 42.94 17.69 5.49
N GLN A 47 44.16 17.88 5.99
CA GLN A 47 45.36 17.24 5.46
C GLN A 47 45.96 16.38 6.58
N SER A 48 46.20 15.09 6.30
CA SER A 48 46.80 14.15 7.27
C SER A 48 46.05 14.05 8.61
N GLY A 49 44.71 14.07 8.57
CA GLY A 49 43.86 13.95 9.76
C GLY A 49 43.74 15.23 10.61
N CYS A 50 44.49 16.29 10.29
CA CYS A 50 44.44 17.56 11.00
C CYS A 50 43.71 18.63 10.16
N ARG A 51 42.77 19.33 10.79
CA ARG A 51 42.11 20.49 10.18
C ARG A 51 43.07 21.67 10.14
N LYS A 52 43.44 22.14 8.95
CA LYS A 52 44.26 23.35 8.81
C LYS A 52 43.36 24.57 8.89
N LYS A 53 43.53 25.39 9.93
CA LYS A 53 42.80 26.66 10.09
C LYS A 53 43.39 27.70 9.14
N VAL A 54 42.68 28.07 8.07
CA VAL A 54 43.03 29.26 7.29
C VAL A 54 42.65 30.49 8.12
N VAL A 55 43.59 31.42 8.29
CA VAL A 55 43.35 32.66 9.02
C VAL A 55 42.60 33.61 8.09
N ILE A 56 41.29 33.75 8.32
CA ILE A 56 40.42 34.66 7.56
C ILE A 56 40.58 36.06 8.17
N ARG A 57 41.17 37.01 7.43
CA ARG A 57 41.38 38.40 7.87
C ARG A 57 40.49 39.39 7.13
N SER A 58 40.04 39.02 5.93
CA SER A 58 39.24 39.85 5.02
C SER A 58 38.23 38.99 4.24
N SER A 59 37.22 39.63 3.65
CA SER A 59 36.21 38.94 2.82
C SER A 59 36.79 38.23 1.59
N SER A 60 37.95 38.67 1.10
CA SER A 60 38.69 38.02 0.00
C SER A 60 39.37 36.71 0.39
N ASP A 61 39.52 36.42 1.70
CA ASP A 61 40.14 35.16 2.17
C ASP A 61 39.15 34.00 2.19
N ILE A 62 37.86 34.28 2.00
CA ILE A 62 36.78 33.30 2.02
C ILE A 62 36.71 32.59 0.65
N ARG A 63 36.94 31.29 0.66
CA ARG A 63 36.81 30.40 -0.50
C ARG A 63 35.43 29.77 -0.53
N VAL A 64 34.91 29.59 -1.74
CA VAL A 64 33.67 28.84 -2.00
C VAL A 64 34.05 27.41 -2.38
N PRO A 65 33.44 26.40 -1.74
CA PRO A 65 33.66 25.00 -2.10
C PRO A 65 33.37 24.76 -3.58
N ALA A 66 34.28 24.06 -4.26
CA ALA A 66 34.16 23.75 -5.69
C ALA A 66 34.11 22.23 -5.87
N TYR A 67 33.14 21.78 -6.66
CA TYR A 67 33.03 20.37 -7.05
C TYR A 67 34.06 20.04 -8.12
N SER A 68 34.68 18.87 -8.04
CA SER A 68 35.46 18.34 -9.17
C SER A 68 34.50 17.89 -10.29
N ASN A 69 34.84 18.23 -11.54
CA ASN A 69 34.04 17.91 -12.73
C ASN A 69 34.33 16.51 -13.31
N GLU A 70 35.03 15.64 -12.57
CA GLU A 70 35.39 14.31 -13.04
C GLU A 70 34.17 13.37 -13.04
N ALA A 71 34.14 12.43 -13.98
CA ALA A 71 33.08 11.42 -14.07
C ALA A 71 33.13 10.50 -12.85
N GLN A 72 32.29 10.80 -11.86
CA GLN A 72 32.26 10.10 -10.58
C GLN A 72 31.27 8.94 -10.58
N ALA A 73 31.62 7.90 -9.82
CA ALA A 73 30.69 6.84 -9.50
C ALA A 73 29.45 7.41 -8.79
N THR A 74 28.28 6.87 -9.10
CA THR A 74 27.02 7.21 -8.43
C THR A 74 26.77 6.25 -7.29
N ILE A 75 26.35 6.78 -6.14
CA ILE A 75 25.86 5.97 -5.02
C ILE A 75 24.35 6.11 -4.89
N VAL A 76 23.70 5.03 -4.50
CA VAL A 76 22.27 5.03 -4.18
C VAL A 76 22.09 5.52 -2.75
N ARG A 77 21.42 6.66 -2.59
CA ARG A 77 21.02 7.19 -1.28
C ARG A 77 19.54 6.97 -1.06
N MET A 78 19.19 6.39 0.08
CA MET A 78 17.82 6.27 0.56
C MET A 78 17.60 7.27 1.70
N SER A 79 16.57 8.11 1.59
CA SER A 79 16.22 9.10 2.62
C SER A 79 14.73 9.01 2.95
N ASN A 80 14.39 9.03 4.24
CA ASN A 80 13.00 9.15 4.67
C ASN A 80 12.53 10.58 4.39
N LYS A 81 11.41 10.72 3.67
CA LYS A 81 10.84 12.02 3.31
C LYS A 81 9.73 12.41 4.26
N HIS A 82 8.76 11.51 4.44
CA HIS A 82 7.59 11.74 5.27
C HIS A 82 7.29 10.50 6.10
N THR A 83 6.78 10.74 7.31
CA THR A 83 6.36 9.69 8.24
C THR A 83 4.95 10.03 8.69
N TYR A 84 3.98 9.20 8.29
CA TYR A 84 2.56 9.34 8.61
C TYR A 84 2.24 8.48 9.83
N THR A 85 1.71 9.11 10.87
CA THR A 85 1.48 8.46 12.18
C THR A 85 0.09 8.80 12.72
N ARG A 86 -0.36 8.03 13.72
CA ARG A 86 -1.59 8.31 14.51
C ARG A 86 -2.91 8.27 13.72
N GLY A 87 -2.93 7.78 12.47
CA GLY A 87 -4.18 7.60 11.73
C GLY A 87 -4.93 6.30 12.05
N HIS A 88 -4.23 5.24 12.46
CA HIS A 88 -4.82 3.91 12.70
C HIS A 88 -4.72 3.49 14.16
N GLY A 89 -5.82 2.91 14.69
CA GLY A 89 -5.86 2.30 16.02
C GLY A 89 -5.36 0.85 16.00
N PHE A 90 -5.58 0.15 14.89
CA PHE A 90 -5.14 -1.24 14.66
C PHE A 90 -3.94 -1.29 13.73
N SER A 91 -3.41 -2.50 13.53
CA SER A 91 -2.33 -2.73 12.59
C SER A 91 -2.79 -2.47 11.16
N ILE A 92 -1.98 -1.75 10.39
CA ILE A 92 -2.28 -1.42 8.99
C ILE A 92 -2.24 -2.71 8.17
N THR A 93 -3.33 -2.99 7.46
CA THR A 93 -3.47 -4.18 6.60
C THR A 93 -2.90 -3.93 5.22
N ASP A 94 -3.19 -2.76 4.64
CA ASP A 94 -2.77 -2.43 3.28
C ASP A 94 -2.68 -0.90 3.07
N ILE A 95 -1.97 -0.49 2.02
CA ILE A 95 -1.95 0.88 1.49
C ILE A 95 -2.26 0.87 0.00
N ALA A 96 -2.90 1.91 -0.50
CA ALA A 96 -3.15 2.06 -1.92
C ALA A 96 -2.78 3.48 -2.37
N PRO A 97 -1.65 3.66 -3.08
CA PRO A 97 -1.35 4.93 -3.72
C PRO A 97 -2.36 5.20 -4.84
N CYS A 98 -2.82 6.44 -4.95
CA CYS A 98 -3.75 6.84 -6.00
C CYS A 98 -3.00 7.29 -7.26
N ALA A 99 -3.67 7.15 -8.41
CA ALA A 99 -3.09 7.40 -9.73
C ALA A 99 -2.68 8.88 -9.97
N ASP A 100 -3.30 9.82 -9.26
CA ASP A 100 -3.03 11.26 -9.37
C ASP A 100 -1.79 11.72 -8.58
N MET A 101 -1.21 10.85 -7.75
CA MET A 101 0.01 11.13 -7.02
C MET A 101 -0.11 12.34 -6.08
N GLU A 102 -1.32 12.59 -5.57
CA GLU A 102 -1.58 13.62 -4.55
C GLU A 102 -1.93 13.00 -3.20
N TYR A 103 -2.72 11.92 -3.23
CA TYR A 103 -3.12 11.20 -2.02
C TYR A 103 -2.86 9.69 -2.12
N PHE A 104 -2.95 9.04 -0.97
CA PHE A 104 -2.98 7.59 -0.88
C PHE A 104 -3.96 7.19 0.23
N LEU A 105 -4.48 5.98 0.11
CA LEU A 105 -5.34 5.39 1.12
C LEU A 105 -4.53 4.40 1.95
N SER A 106 -4.91 4.23 3.21
CA SER A 106 -4.42 3.15 4.06
C SER A 106 -5.58 2.51 4.81
N ALA A 107 -5.52 1.20 4.99
CA ALA A 107 -6.54 0.42 5.67
C ALA A 107 -5.98 -0.21 6.93
N ASP A 108 -6.80 -0.24 7.98
CA ASP A 108 -6.72 -1.23 9.05
C ASP A 108 -7.98 -2.14 8.96
N PRO A 109 -8.16 -3.14 9.84
CA PRO A 109 -9.30 -4.06 9.73
C PRO A 109 -10.68 -3.39 9.82
N LEU A 110 -10.81 -2.16 10.32
CA LEU A 110 -12.09 -1.48 10.52
C LEU A 110 -12.17 -0.12 9.83
N ARG A 111 -11.05 0.50 9.46
CA ARG A 111 -11.00 1.87 8.96
C ARG A 111 -10.15 2.03 7.72
N ILE A 112 -10.61 2.90 6.82
CA ILE A 112 -9.82 3.38 5.68
C ILE A 112 -9.61 4.87 5.84
N ASN A 113 -8.34 5.29 5.80
CA ASN A 113 -7.93 6.68 5.91
C ASN A 113 -7.33 7.17 4.61
N LEU A 114 -7.65 8.41 4.24
CA LEU A 114 -7.07 9.16 3.15
C LEU A 114 -6.01 10.11 3.68
N TRP A 115 -4.86 10.09 3.01
CA TRP A 115 -3.68 10.90 3.35
C TRP A 115 -3.26 11.71 2.16
N ASN A 116 -2.90 12.97 2.38
CA ASN A 116 -2.22 13.77 1.38
C ASN A 116 -0.71 13.50 1.46
N LEU A 117 -0.03 13.33 0.33
CA LEU A 117 1.41 13.05 0.29
C LEU A 117 2.30 14.17 0.88
N HIS A 118 1.75 15.36 1.01
CA HIS A 118 2.44 16.55 1.52
C HIS A 118 2.04 16.89 2.97
N VAL A 119 0.93 16.34 3.48
CA VAL A 119 0.44 16.57 4.85
C VAL A 119 0.59 15.26 5.64
N HIS A 120 1.46 15.27 6.66
CA HIS A 120 1.85 14.04 7.36
C HIS A 120 1.25 13.88 8.76
N ASP A 121 0.64 14.95 9.29
CA ASP A 121 0.09 15.01 10.65
C ASP A 121 -1.42 14.82 10.71
N GLU A 122 -2.10 14.81 9.55
CA GLU A 122 -3.55 14.72 9.43
C GLU A 122 -3.94 13.64 8.44
N SER A 123 -5.00 12.91 8.77
CA SER A 123 -5.65 11.93 7.91
C SER A 123 -7.15 12.11 7.97
N PHE A 124 -7.83 11.91 6.86
CA PHE A 124 -9.28 11.92 6.80
C PHE A 124 -9.81 10.50 6.77
N ASN A 125 -10.72 10.14 7.68
CA ASN A 125 -11.33 8.83 7.67
C ASN A 125 -12.46 8.78 6.63
N VAL A 126 -12.33 7.88 5.65
CA VAL A 126 -13.26 7.76 4.52
C VAL A 126 -14.26 6.63 4.73
N VAL A 127 -13.84 5.57 5.43
CA VAL A 127 -14.68 4.42 5.79
C VAL A 127 -14.42 4.10 7.26
N ASP A 128 -15.49 4.02 8.06
CA ASP A 128 -15.47 3.51 9.43
C ASP A 128 -16.48 2.37 9.57
N LEU A 129 -15.96 1.15 9.77
CA LEU A 129 -16.76 -0.04 10.05
C LEU A 129 -16.83 -0.34 11.54
N MET A 130 -16.28 0.52 12.41
CA MET A 130 -16.29 0.30 13.86
C MET A 130 -17.73 0.37 14.40
N PRO A 131 -18.30 -0.75 14.88
CA PRO A 131 -19.62 -0.74 15.51
C PRO A 131 -19.58 -0.08 16.89
N PRO A 132 -20.74 0.30 17.46
CA PRO A 132 -20.80 0.89 18.80
C PRO A 132 -20.33 -0.07 19.91
N ARG A 133 -20.43 -1.39 19.68
CA ARG A 133 -19.94 -2.44 20.59
C ARG A 133 -18.98 -3.35 19.83
N MET A 134 -17.84 -3.66 20.43
CA MET A 134 -16.82 -4.51 19.81
C MET A 134 -17.31 -5.93 19.50
N GLU A 135 -18.33 -6.42 20.20
CA GLU A 135 -18.92 -7.74 19.96
C GLU A 135 -19.70 -7.82 18.63
N ASP A 136 -20.14 -6.68 18.10
CA ASP A 136 -20.94 -6.60 16.86
C ASP A 136 -20.04 -6.54 15.60
N ILE A 137 -18.72 -6.72 15.73
CA ILE A 137 -17.79 -6.71 14.61
C ILE A 137 -18.07 -7.93 13.71
N SER A 138 -18.61 -7.65 12.53
CA SER A 138 -19.02 -8.67 11.56
C SER A 138 -18.15 -8.71 10.30
N HIS A 139 -17.66 -7.55 9.87
CA HIS A 139 -16.88 -7.37 8.65
C HIS A 139 -15.54 -6.75 8.98
N LEU A 140 -14.47 -7.34 8.46
CA LEU A 140 -13.12 -6.84 8.56
C LEU A 140 -12.58 -6.55 7.16
N ILE A 141 -11.87 -5.43 7.01
CA ILE A 141 -11.16 -5.08 5.78
C ILE A 141 -9.88 -5.90 5.68
N THR A 142 -9.74 -6.62 4.58
CA THR A 142 -8.58 -7.52 4.35
C THR A 142 -7.63 -7.00 3.27
N GLY A 143 -8.10 -6.14 2.38
CA GLY A 143 -7.30 -5.61 1.28
C GLY A 143 -7.85 -4.29 0.77
N LEU A 144 -6.98 -3.49 0.16
CA LEU A 144 -7.29 -2.15 -0.33
C LEU A 144 -6.57 -1.88 -1.65
N VAL A 145 -7.30 -1.39 -2.64
CA VAL A 145 -6.73 -1.01 -3.93
C VAL A 145 -7.39 0.24 -4.50
N CYS A 146 -6.60 1.10 -5.14
CA CYS A 146 -7.08 2.25 -5.91
C CYS A 146 -7.05 1.92 -7.39
N ALA A 147 -8.00 2.49 -8.15
CA ALA A 147 -8.02 2.32 -9.59
C ALA A 147 -6.81 3.01 -10.24
N ASN A 148 -6.31 2.42 -11.33
CA ASN A 148 -5.07 2.84 -11.99
C ASN A 148 -5.26 4.08 -12.86
N ARG A 149 -6.47 4.31 -13.38
CA ARG A 149 -6.77 5.50 -14.23
C ARG A 149 -7.68 6.50 -13.53
N SER A 150 -8.61 6.01 -12.71
CA SER A 150 -9.64 6.82 -12.06
C SER A 150 -9.29 7.04 -10.59
N PRO A 151 -8.58 8.12 -10.21
CA PRO A 151 -8.07 8.29 -8.85
C PRO A 151 -9.17 8.36 -7.79
N SER A 152 -10.39 8.74 -8.17
CA SER A 152 -11.51 8.82 -7.24
C SER A 152 -12.11 7.46 -6.85
N LEU A 153 -11.82 6.42 -7.64
CA LEU A 153 -12.31 5.06 -7.42
C LEU A 153 -11.32 4.24 -6.61
N PHE A 154 -11.83 3.57 -5.58
CA PHE A 154 -11.10 2.57 -4.84
C PHE A 154 -12.02 1.41 -4.47
N ALA A 155 -11.43 0.25 -4.23
CA ALA A 155 -12.14 -0.92 -3.76
C ALA A 155 -11.44 -1.49 -2.53
N TYR A 156 -12.23 -2.05 -1.63
CA TYR A 156 -11.72 -2.80 -0.50
C TYR A 156 -12.42 -4.15 -0.39
N SER A 157 -11.67 -5.15 0.05
CA SER A 157 -12.18 -6.50 0.25
C SER A 157 -12.43 -6.80 1.72
N THR A 158 -13.27 -7.80 1.97
CA THR A 158 -13.63 -8.20 3.34
C THR A 158 -13.30 -9.65 3.63
N ASN A 159 -13.24 -9.98 4.92
CA ASN A 159 -13.12 -11.34 5.43
C ASN A 159 -14.32 -12.24 5.13
N ARG A 160 -15.39 -11.71 4.52
CA ARG A 160 -16.60 -12.45 4.15
C ARG A 160 -16.72 -12.72 2.65
N GLY A 161 -15.68 -12.45 1.86
CA GLY A 161 -15.74 -12.69 0.42
C GLY A 161 -16.50 -11.62 -0.37
N SER A 162 -16.75 -10.46 0.25
CA SER A 162 -17.35 -9.30 -0.41
C SER A 162 -16.27 -8.29 -0.80
N ILE A 163 -16.42 -7.70 -1.99
CA ILE A 163 -15.64 -6.55 -2.46
C ILE A 163 -16.57 -5.35 -2.54
N ARG A 164 -16.15 -4.21 -2.02
CA ARG A 164 -16.93 -2.98 -1.99
C ARG A 164 -16.21 -1.89 -2.78
N LEU A 165 -16.84 -1.42 -3.85
CA LEU A 165 -16.34 -0.35 -4.71
C LEU A 165 -16.89 1.00 -4.25
N CYS A 166 -16.01 1.98 -4.09
CA CYS A 166 -16.35 3.32 -3.60
C CYS A 166 -15.84 4.40 -4.57
N ASP A 167 -16.59 5.51 -4.68
CA ASP A 167 -16.15 6.73 -5.36
C ASP A 167 -16.16 7.90 -4.38
N THR A 168 -14.99 8.49 -4.19
CA THR A 168 -14.79 9.67 -3.32
C THR A 168 -15.51 10.93 -3.84
N ARG A 169 -15.92 10.96 -5.12
CA ARG A 169 -16.71 12.07 -5.67
C ARG A 169 -18.19 11.98 -5.31
N SER A 170 -18.70 10.78 -5.06
CA SER A 170 -20.12 10.55 -4.79
C SER A 170 -20.50 10.98 -3.37
N SER A 171 -19.58 10.77 -2.44
CA SER A 171 -19.73 11.15 -1.03
C SER A 171 -18.36 11.32 -0.40
N ALA A 172 -18.22 12.35 0.45
CA ALA A 172 -17.02 12.53 1.25
C ALA A 172 -16.80 11.35 2.21
N LEU A 173 -17.88 10.82 2.78
CA LEU A 173 -17.88 9.61 3.59
C LEU A 173 -18.38 8.45 2.71
N CYS A 174 -17.51 7.48 2.42
CA CYS A 174 -17.85 6.34 1.56
C CYS A 174 -18.57 5.23 2.33
N ASP A 175 -19.51 5.60 3.21
CA ASP A 175 -20.28 4.69 4.06
C ASP A 175 -21.17 3.74 3.25
N ARG A 176 -21.59 4.19 2.06
CA ARG A 176 -22.35 3.41 1.10
C ARG A 176 -21.48 3.11 -0.12
N PRO A 177 -21.09 1.84 -0.34
CA PRO A 177 -20.41 1.48 -1.57
C PRO A 177 -21.35 1.66 -2.76
N ILE A 178 -20.78 2.00 -3.91
CA ILE A 178 -21.53 2.14 -5.16
C ILE A 178 -21.92 0.77 -5.70
N LEU A 179 -20.98 -0.17 -5.61
CA LEU A 179 -21.18 -1.55 -6.00
C LEU A 179 -20.60 -2.47 -4.94
N THR A 180 -21.31 -3.56 -4.68
CA THR A 180 -20.84 -4.66 -3.85
C THR A 180 -20.82 -5.90 -4.70
N PHE A 181 -19.68 -6.59 -4.70
CA PHE A 181 -19.51 -7.90 -5.33
C PHE A 181 -19.51 -8.94 -4.22
N ASP A 182 -20.58 -9.72 -4.13
CA ASP A 182 -20.70 -10.76 -3.12
C ASP A 182 -20.43 -12.13 -3.74
N SER A 183 -19.41 -12.81 -3.24
CA SER A 183 -19.13 -14.17 -3.69
C SER A 183 -20.02 -15.22 -3.05
N LEU A 184 -20.66 -14.91 -1.92
CA LEU A 184 -21.51 -15.81 -1.16
C LEU A 184 -22.97 -15.48 -1.41
N ALA A 185 -23.80 -16.52 -1.56
CA ALA A 185 -25.24 -16.35 -1.52
C ALA A 185 -25.68 -15.91 -0.11
N ALA A 186 -26.85 -15.27 -0.02
CA ALA A 186 -27.40 -14.76 1.24
C ALA A 186 -27.75 -15.84 2.28
N ASP A 187 -27.60 -17.12 1.95
CA ASP A 187 -27.85 -18.24 2.84
C ASP A 187 -26.70 -18.36 3.85
N GLU A 188 -26.99 -18.58 5.14
CA GLU A 188 -25.99 -18.56 6.22
C GLU A 188 -24.87 -19.60 5.95
N PRO A 189 -23.68 -19.14 5.51
CA PRO A 189 -22.63 -20.05 5.09
C PRO A 189 -21.98 -20.67 6.33
N SER A 190 -21.51 -21.92 6.20
CA SER A 190 -20.75 -22.55 7.28
C SER A 190 -19.51 -21.72 7.65
N LEU A 191 -19.04 -21.79 8.90
CA LEU A 191 -17.84 -21.04 9.34
C LEU A 191 -16.62 -21.31 8.45
N LEU A 192 -16.40 -22.57 8.05
CA LEU A 192 -15.34 -22.93 7.11
C LEU A 192 -15.52 -22.27 5.74
N THR A 193 -16.76 -22.16 5.25
CA THR A 193 -17.06 -21.44 4.01
C THR A 193 -16.73 -19.96 4.13
N LEU A 194 -17.00 -19.34 5.27
CA LEU A 194 -16.65 -17.93 5.51
C LEU A 194 -15.14 -17.72 5.49
N LEU A 195 -14.40 -18.59 6.19
CA LEU A 195 -12.93 -18.53 6.26
C LEU A 195 -12.28 -18.69 4.88
N ILE A 196 -12.76 -19.66 4.08
CA ILE A 196 -12.21 -19.93 2.75
C ILE A 196 -12.52 -18.82 1.76
N ASN A 197 -13.69 -18.17 1.89
CA ASN A 197 -14.08 -17.06 1.03
C ASN A 197 -13.51 -15.71 1.48
N SER A 198 -12.81 -15.65 2.63
CA SER A 198 -12.04 -14.47 3.00
C SER A 198 -11.09 -14.09 1.86
N ILE A 199 -11.15 -12.84 1.42
CA ILE A 199 -10.31 -12.35 0.34
C ILE A 199 -8.96 -11.93 0.92
N SER A 200 -7.88 -12.54 0.47
CA SER A 200 -6.51 -12.26 0.94
C SER A 200 -5.83 -11.13 0.15
N SER A 201 -6.27 -10.91 -1.09
CA SER A 201 -5.67 -9.92 -1.99
C SER A 201 -6.67 -9.46 -3.05
N ILE A 202 -6.62 -8.18 -3.37
CA ILE A 202 -7.44 -7.52 -4.39
C ILE A 202 -6.56 -6.67 -5.30
N SER A 203 -6.89 -6.60 -6.59
CA SER A 203 -6.23 -5.69 -7.53
C SER A 203 -7.19 -5.26 -8.64
N PHE A 204 -7.07 -4.02 -9.13
CA PHE A 204 -7.66 -3.62 -10.40
C PHE A 204 -6.81 -4.14 -11.58
N GLY A 205 -7.41 -4.25 -12.75
CA GLY A 205 -6.67 -4.44 -14.00
C GLY A 205 -5.71 -3.28 -14.28
N ASN A 206 -4.59 -3.59 -14.92
CA ASN A 206 -3.57 -2.62 -15.32
C ASN A 206 -4.00 -1.82 -16.56
N THR A 207 -4.67 -2.48 -17.52
CA THR A 207 -5.09 -1.90 -18.79
C THR A 207 -6.39 -1.11 -18.65
N SER A 208 -7.32 -1.62 -17.83
CA SER A 208 -8.63 -1.01 -17.63
C SER A 208 -9.10 -1.12 -16.18
N ASP A 209 -9.77 -0.08 -15.69
CA ASP A 209 -10.38 -0.06 -14.36
C ASP A 209 -11.67 -0.90 -14.30
N ARG A 210 -12.09 -1.54 -15.41
CA ARG A 210 -13.35 -2.30 -15.50
C ARG A 210 -13.31 -3.61 -14.71
N PHE A 211 -12.15 -4.25 -14.67
CA PHE A 211 -11.99 -5.57 -14.08
C PHE A 211 -11.33 -5.46 -12.71
N VAL A 212 -11.89 -6.20 -11.76
CA VAL A 212 -11.37 -6.34 -10.40
C VAL A 212 -11.05 -7.80 -10.17
N PHE A 213 -9.82 -8.07 -9.78
CA PHE A 213 -9.33 -9.40 -9.50
C PHE A 213 -9.26 -9.58 -7.99
N ALA A 214 -9.77 -10.70 -7.49
CA ALA A 214 -9.74 -11.04 -6.08
C ALA A 214 -9.26 -12.47 -5.88
N ARG A 215 -8.40 -12.65 -4.88
CA ARG A 215 -7.90 -13.95 -4.44
C ARG A 215 -8.61 -14.33 -3.15
N ASP A 216 -9.32 -15.45 -3.18
CA ASP A 216 -9.70 -16.19 -1.98
C ASP A 216 -8.75 -17.38 -1.79
N TYR A 217 -8.94 -18.16 -0.73
CA TYR A 217 -8.03 -19.26 -0.41
C TYR A 217 -7.90 -20.26 -1.57
N LEU A 218 -9.02 -20.66 -2.19
CA LEU A 218 -9.04 -21.71 -3.21
C LEU A 218 -8.94 -21.16 -4.64
N ASN A 219 -9.50 -19.99 -4.91
CA ASN A 219 -9.76 -19.47 -6.25
C ASN A 219 -9.23 -18.05 -6.46
N VAL A 220 -8.99 -17.71 -7.72
CA VAL A 220 -8.88 -16.32 -8.19
C VAL A 220 -10.15 -16.03 -8.96
N LYS A 221 -10.82 -14.92 -8.65
CA LYS A 221 -12.07 -14.49 -9.26
C LYS A 221 -11.86 -13.18 -10.00
N VAL A 222 -12.38 -13.08 -11.21
CA VAL A 222 -12.41 -11.86 -12.00
C VAL A 222 -13.83 -11.32 -11.99
N TRP A 223 -13.96 -10.08 -11.55
CA TRP A 223 -15.22 -9.36 -11.47
C TRP A 223 -15.26 -8.24 -12.50
N ASP A 224 -16.41 -8.06 -13.13
CA ASP A 224 -16.66 -6.93 -14.02
C ASP A 224 -17.56 -5.93 -13.30
N ILE A 225 -17.12 -4.67 -13.23
CA ILE A 225 -17.90 -3.56 -12.64
C ILE A 225 -19.27 -3.40 -13.32
N GLN A 226 -19.38 -3.74 -14.61
CA GLN A 226 -20.65 -3.68 -15.35
C GLN A 226 -21.57 -4.87 -15.07
N MET A 227 -21.05 -5.95 -14.47
CA MET A 227 -21.80 -7.16 -14.14
C MET A 227 -21.48 -7.62 -12.72
N PRO A 228 -22.04 -6.96 -11.69
CA PRO A 228 -21.70 -7.24 -10.29
C PRO A 228 -22.34 -8.52 -9.74
N SER A 229 -23.31 -9.12 -10.44
CA SER A 229 -24.11 -10.24 -9.94
C SER A 229 -23.34 -11.54 -9.78
N CYS A 230 -22.29 -11.77 -10.58
CA CYS A 230 -21.48 -12.98 -10.49
C CYS A 230 -20.07 -12.71 -11.04
N PRO A 231 -19.05 -13.45 -10.58
CA PRO A 231 -17.72 -13.37 -11.17
C PRO A 231 -17.78 -13.84 -12.62
N MET A 232 -17.10 -13.13 -13.52
CA MET A 232 -17.02 -13.52 -14.93
C MET A 232 -16.16 -14.76 -15.11
N GLU A 233 -15.03 -14.82 -14.39
CA GLU A 233 -14.07 -15.92 -14.48
C GLU A 233 -13.69 -16.36 -13.08
N VAL A 234 -13.57 -17.68 -12.90
CA VAL A 234 -13.15 -18.30 -11.65
C VAL A 234 -12.07 -19.32 -11.95
N TYR A 235 -10.87 -19.04 -11.46
CA TYR A 235 -9.70 -19.88 -11.62
C TYR A 235 -9.43 -20.65 -10.32
N PRO A 236 -9.68 -21.97 -10.29
CA PRO A 236 -9.45 -22.75 -9.09
C PRO A 236 -7.96 -23.12 -8.96
N ILE A 237 -7.23 -22.42 -8.09
CA ILE A 237 -5.79 -22.60 -7.89
C ILE A 237 -5.50 -23.82 -7.00
N GLN A 238 -6.25 -23.96 -5.90
CA GLN A 238 -6.00 -24.97 -4.87
C GLN A 238 -7.16 -25.97 -4.73
N ALA A 239 -7.81 -26.33 -5.84
CA ALA A 239 -8.96 -27.24 -5.83
C ALA A 239 -8.69 -28.58 -5.12
N HIS A 240 -7.46 -29.10 -5.21
CA HIS A 240 -7.04 -30.36 -4.61
C HIS A 240 -6.99 -30.33 -3.07
N LEU A 241 -6.92 -29.14 -2.45
CA LEU A 241 -6.95 -28.99 -1.00
C LEU A 241 -8.36 -29.10 -0.42
N ARG A 242 -9.40 -29.08 -1.26
CA ARG A 242 -10.80 -29.06 -0.81
C ARG A 242 -11.20 -30.28 0.02
N SER A 243 -10.62 -31.46 -0.25
CA SER A 243 -10.86 -32.67 0.55
C SER A 243 -10.13 -32.68 1.89
N HIS A 244 -9.13 -31.80 2.08
CA HIS A 244 -8.26 -31.75 3.25
C HIS A 244 -8.50 -30.51 4.12
N LEU A 245 -9.60 -29.78 3.88
CA LEU A 245 -9.89 -28.50 4.58
C LEU A 245 -9.98 -28.64 6.10
N SER A 246 -10.45 -29.77 6.62
CA SER A 246 -10.47 -30.02 8.07
C SER A 246 -9.05 -30.07 8.65
N VAL A 247 -8.14 -30.79 7.99
CA VAL A 247 -6.73 -30.90 8.42
C VAL A 247 -6.01 -29.56 8.32
N ILE A 248 -6.29 -28.80 7.24
CA ILE A 248 -5.74 -27.46 7.03
C ILE A 248 -6.23 -26.49 8.10
N TYR A 249 -7.50 -26.59 8.49
CA TYR A 249 -8.09 -25.80 9.56
C TYR A 249 -7.45 -26.13 10.91
N ASP A 250 -7.32 -27.42 11.25
CA ASP A 250 -6.70 -27.87 12.50
C ASP A 250 -5.22 -27.46 12.60
N ALA A 251 -4.54 -27.35 11.46
CA ALA A 251 -3.16 -26.88 11.37
C ALA A 251 -3.01 -25.34 11.29
N GLU A 252 -4.12 -24.59 11.36
CA GLU A 252 -4.17 -23.12 11.22
C GLU A 252 -3.64 -22.57 9.87
N LEU A 253 -3.42 -23.44 8.88
CA LEU A 253 -2.94 -23.07 7.54
C LEU A 253 -4.02 -22.42 6.66
N ILE A 254 -5.25 -22.35 7.15
CA ILE A 254 -6.37 -21.70 6.47
C ILE A 254 -6.24 -20.16 6.48
N PHE A 255 -5.40 -19.63 7.38
CA PHE A 255 -5.14 -18.19 7.53
C PHE A 255 -3.95 -17.71 6.68
N ASP A 256 -3.40 -18.57 5.83
CA ASP A 256 -2.32 -18.20 4.92
C ASP A 256 -2.75 -17.12 3.92
N ASP A 257 -1.94 -16.07 3.86
CA ASP A 257 -2.25 -14.83 3.18
C ASP A 257 -1.71 -14.83 1.74
N PHE A 258 -2.38 -15.56 0.83
CA PHE A 258 -1.95 -15.67 -0.56
C PHE A 258 -2.12 -14.34 -1.32
N LYS A 259 -1.02 -13.78 -1.84
CA LYS A 259 -1.05 -12.53 -2.61
C LYS A 259 -1.29 -12.79 -4.10
N LEU A 260 -1.94 -11.82 -4.75
CA LEU A 260 -2.21 -11.81 -6.19
C LEU A 260 -1.33 -10.77 -6.88
N ALA A 261 -0.81 -11.12 -8.06
CA ALA A 261 -0.21 -10.17 -9.00
C ALA A 261 -0.80 -10.41 -10.38
N ILE A 262 -1.01 -9.33 -11.13
CA ILE A 262 -1.58 -9.37 -12.49
C ILE A 262 -0.47 -9.01 -13.47
N SER A 263 -0.44 -9.68 -14.61
CA SER A 263 0.44 -9.36 -15.73
C SER A 263 0.16 -7.94 -16.26
N PRO A 264 1.16 -7.24 -16.83
CA PRO A 264 0.97 -5.87 -17.33
C PRO A 264 -0.11 -5.73 -18.42
N ASP A 265 -0.41 -6.80 -19.14
CA ASP A 265 -1.40 -6.88 -20.20
C ASP A 265 -2.76 -7.48 -19.76
N ASP A 266 -2.91 -7.75 -18.45
CA ASP A 266 -4.11 -8.36 -17.84
C ASP A 266 -4.51 -9.71 -18.46
N ARG A 267 -3.54 -10.48 -18.96
CA ARG A 267 -3.72 -11.80 -19.58
C ARG A 267 -2.89 -12.91 -18.93
#